data_AF-A0A8X7UY65-F1
#
_entry.id   AF-A0A8X7UY65-F1
#
_cell.length_a   1.000
_cell.length_b   1.000
_cell.length_c   1.000
_cell.angle_alpha   90.00
_cell.angle_beta   90.00
_cell.angle_gamma   90.00
#
_symmetry.space_group_name_H-M   'P 1'
#
loop_
_entity.id
_entity.type
_entity.pdbx_description
1 polymer ?
#
loop_
_entity_poly.entity_id
_entity_poly.type
_entity_poly.pdbx_seq_one_letter_code
_entity_poly.pdbx_strand_id
1 'polypeptide(L)'
;MHKHGAGPRCFLNIEYNMMVDEGLDEPPSYTALARKTHTGKDGSFLDERTEELVLEVEEAVEEMLQDGSPLGDGQTDSTAASNVKRYLLNQEYIKRGKTKKGTIYGLGSVQYKNSSASVLIHVSLKRNLDVDMRMSGFETTISEVKEDIAGRSMLSRLKSRGMSASQATLNIILQTVQSQASTPASTAQPFQPQPQSQPQGQPQAPSTPPPQHLSTNTHSDLDRWCQELGM
;
A
#
# COMPACT_ATOMS: atom_id res chain seq x y z
N MET A 1 49.75 7.41 -18.83
CA MET A 1 48.90 6.21 -18.82
C MET A 1 47.46 6.65 -18.57
N HIS A 2 46.66 6.75 -19.64
CA HIS A 2 45.24 7.12 -19.55
C HIS A 2 44.47 5.88 -19.09
N LYS A 3 43.88 5.91 -17.89
CA LYS A 3 43.08 4.79 -17.37
C LYS A 3 41.71 4.82 -18.05
N HIS A 4 41.41 3.80 -18.86
CA HIS A 4 40.05 3.53 -19.31
C HIS A 4 39.20 3.10 -18.08
N GLY A 5 38.47 4.06 -17.51
CA GLY A 5 37.70 3.89 -16.27
C GLY A 5 36.20 3.63 -16.47
N ALA A 6 35.74 3.28 -17.67
CA ALA A 6 34.36 2.88 -17.87
C ALA A 6 34.33 1.75 -18.90
N GLY A 7 34.16 0.51 -18.43
CA GLY A 7 33.70 -0.57 -19.29
C GLY A 7 32.35 -0.19 -19.93
N PRO A 8 31.92 -0.89 -20.99
CA PRO A 8 30.63 -0.64 -21.62
C PRO A 8 29.52 -0.69 -20.55
N ARG A 9 28.89 0.46 -20.28
CA ARG A 9 27.77 0.54 -19.35
C ARG A 9 26.59 -0.17 -20.01
N CYS A 10 26.33 -1.40 -19.60
CA CYS A 10 25.15 -2.11 -20.07
C CYS A 10 23.89 -1.34 -19.63
N PHE A 11 22.85 -1.37 -20.45
CA PHE A 11 21.58 -0.70 -20.15
C PHE A 11 21.01 -1.10 -18.80
N LEU A 12 21.23 -2.36 -18.38
CA LEU A 12 20.84 -2.88 -17.07
C LEU A 12 21.50 -2.12 -15.91
N ASN A 13 22.78 -1.77 -16.05
CA ASN A 13 23.50 -1.00 -15.04
C ASN A 13 23.03 0.46 -15.02
N ILE A 14 22.65 1.01 -16.17
CA ILE A 14 22.13 2.39 -16.25
C ILE A 14 20.75 2.47 -15.60
N GLU A 15 19.87 1.51 -15.88
CA GLU A 15 18.57 1.38 -15.21
C GLU A 15 18.73 1.29 -13.69
N TYR A 16 19.65 0.44 -13.20
CA TYR A 16 19.93 0.33 -11.78
C TYR A 16 20.39 1.67 -11.17
N ASN A 17 21.34 2.35 -11.80
CA ASN A 17 21.81 3.65 -11.30
C ASN A 17 20.70 4.70 -11.35
N MET A 18 19.82 4.70 -12.36
CA MET A 18 18.68 5.64 -12.39
C MET A 18 17.73 5.38 -11.22
N MET A 19 17.39 4.13 -10.92
CA MET A 19 16.53 3.83 -9.76
C MET A 19 17.18 4.28 -8.44
N VAL A 20 18.49 4.07 -8.28
CA VAL A 20 19.21 4.43 -7.05
C VAL A 20 19.46 5.94 -6.93
N ASP A 21 20.01 6.56 -7.98
CA ASP A 21 20.42 7.97 -7.97
C ASP A 21 19.22 8.92 -7.99
N GLU A 22 18.15 8.54 -8.70
CA GLU A 22 16.94 9.35 -8.84
C GLU A 22 15.86 8.94 -7.82
N GLY A 23 16.10 7.90 -7.02
CA GLY A 23 15.19 7.43 -5.98
C GLY A 23 13.84 6.95 -6.52
N LEU A 24 13.84 6.32 -7.69
CA LEU A 24 12.61 5.88 -8.33
C LEU A 24 12.09 4.61 -7.66
N ASP A 25 10.81 4.62 -7.29
CA ASP A 25 10.09 3.42 -6.83
C ASP A 25 9.77 2.46 -7.99
N GLU A 26 9.79 2.97 -9.23
CA GLU A 26 9.44 2.26 -10.44
C GLU A 26 10.57 2.29 -11.48
N PRO A 27 10.72 1.26 -12.33
CA PRO A 27 11.73 1.27 -13.37
C PRO A 27 11.52 2.42 -14.36
N PRO A 28 12.60 3.05 -14.87
CA PRO A 28 12.47 4.08 -15.90
C PRO A 28 11.88 3.51 -17.20
N SER A 29 11.20 4.36 -17.98
CA SER A 29 10.73 3.98 -19.31
C SER A 29 11.89 3.67 -20.26
N TYR A 30 11.61 2.94 -21.35
CA TYR A 30 12.60 2.68 -22.40
C TYR A 30 13.05 3.96 -23.10
N THR A 31 12.19 4.97 -23.22
CA THR A 31 12.56 6.29 -23.74
C THR A 31 13.52 7.01 -22.79
N ALA A 32 13.28 6.96 -21.48
CA ALA A 32 14.17 7.54 -20.48
C ALA A 32 15.53 6.83 -20.45
N LEU A 33 15.54 5.50 -20.54
CA LEU A 33 16.77 4.72 -20.66
C LEU A 33 17.53 5.08 -21.93
N ALA A 34 16.85 5.12 -23.08
CA ALA A 34 17.47 5.48 -24.36
C ALA A 34 18.06 6.89 -24.33
N ARG A 35 17.37 7.86 -23.71
CA ARG A 35 17.91 9.20 -23.49
C ARG A 35 19.14 9.15 -22.59
N LYS A 36 19.08 8.47 -21.44
CA LYS A 36 20.24 8.37 -20.53
C LYS A 36 21.46 7.73 -21.19
N THR A 37 21.27 6.79 -22.11
CA THR A 37 22.35 6.04 -22.77
C THR A 37 22.87 6.70 -24.04
N HIS A 38 22.02 7.40 -24.79
CA HIS A 38 22.34 8.00 -26.09
C HIS A 38 22.42 9.53 -26.05
N THR A 39 22.51 10.14 -24.87
CA THR A 39 22.68 11.58 -24.71
C THR A 39 24.05 11.92 -24.12
N GLY A 40 24.68 12.98 -24.65
CA GLY A 40 25.94 13.53 -24.18
C GLY A 40 25.80 14.25 -22.84
N LYS A 41 26.93 14.76 -22.31
CA LYS A 41 26.92 15.55 -21.06
C LYS A 41 26.21 16.90 -21.20
N ASP A 42 26.11 17.38 -22.43
CA ASP A 42 25.44 18.60 -22.85
C ASP A 42 23.92 18.43 -23.03
N GLY A 43 23.40 17.20 -22.93
CA GLY A 43 21.98 16.93 -23.11
C GLY A 43 21.55 16.66 -24.56
N SER A 44 22.48 16.72 -25.53
CA SER A 44 22.18 16.42 -26.93
C SER A 44 22.29 14.93 -27.25
N PHE A 45 21.42 14.43 -28.15
CA PHE A 45 21.51 13.06 -28.61
C PHE A 45 22.80 12.83 -29.43
N LEU A 46 23.45 11.71 -29.15
CA LEU A 46 24.65 11.23 -29.85
C LEU A 46 24.31 10.31 -31.03
N ASP A 47 23.05 9.89 -31.13
CA ASP A 47 22.53 8.97 -32.14
C ASP A 47 21.17 9.47 -32.64
N GLU A 48 21.17 10.01 -33.86
CA GLU A 48 20.01 10.56 -34.55
C GLU A 48 18.86 9.55 -34.63
N ARG A 49 19.16 8.27 -34.81
CA ARG A 49 18.13 7.23 -34.88
C ARG A 49 17.47 7.00 -33.51
N THR A 50 18.22 7.13 -32.43
CA THR A 50 17.64 7.04 -31.09
C THR A 50 16.81 8.27 -30.79
N GLU A 51 17.26 9.46 -31.21
CA GLU A 51 16.49 10.71 -31.09
C GLU A 51 15.13 10.61 -31.80
N GLU A 52 15.12 10.26 -33.09
CA GLU A 52 13.89 10.09 -33.88
C GLU A 52 12.93 9.10 -33.20
N LEU A 53 13.45 7.92 -32.81
CA LEU A 53 12.64 6.89 -32.15
C LEU A 53 12.05 7.37 -30.81
N VAL A 54 12.82 8.07 -29.99
CA VAL A 54 12.35 8.57 -28.69
C VAL A 54 11.27 9.63 -28.88
N LEU A 55 11.51 10.60 -29.77
CA LEU A 55 10.55 11.68 -30.03
C LEU A 55 9.24 11.15 -30.61
N GLU A 56 9.32 10.26 -31.60
CA GLU A 56 8.15 9.62 -32.20
C GLU A 56 7.30 8.83 -31.20
N VAL A 57 7.94 8.15 -30.25
CA VAL A 57 7.24 7.38 -29.21
C VAL A 57 6.57 8.32 -28.22
N GLU A 58 7.29 9.35 -27.77
CA GLU A 58 6.75 10.34 -26.83
C GLU A 58 5.57 11.10 -27.44
N GLU A 59 5.68 11.53 -28.70
CA GLU A 59 4.61 12.19 -29.45
C GLU A 59 3.36 11.30 -29.58
N ALA A 60 3.53 10.03 -29.99
CA ALA A 60 2.41 9.12 -30.17
C ALA A 60 1.64 8.85 -28.86
N VAL A 61 2.36 8.74 -27.74
CA VAL A 61 1.75 8.53 -26.44
C VAL A 61 1.06 9.80 -25.96
N GLU A 62 1.63 10.96 -26.22
CA GLU A 62 1.02 12.25 -25.91
C GLU A 62 -0.28 12.47 -26.70
N GLU A 63 -0.32 12.11 -27.99
CA GLU A 63 -1.55 12.11 -28.79
C GLU A 63 -2.61 11.15 -28.21
N MET A 64 -2.21 9.93 -27.82
CA MET A 64 -3.12 8.95 -27.20
C MET A 64 -3.70 9.43 -25.86
N LEU A 65 -2.94 10.23 -25.12
CA LEU A 65 -3.38 10.84 -23.86
C LEU A 65 -4.32 12.03 -24.11
N GLN A 66 -4.14 12.76 -25.21
CA GLN A 66 -4.93 13.95 -25.56
C GLN A 66 -6.27 13.64 -26.24
N ASP A 67 -6.38 12.57 -27.03
CA ASP A 67 -7.64 12.14 -27.70
C ASP A 67 -8.73 11.66 -26.69
N GLY A 68 -8.40 11.63 -25.40
CA GLY A 68 -9.24 11.09 -24.32
C GLY A 68 -9.97 12.10 -23.41
N SER A 69 -9.84 13.43 -23.56
CA SER A 69 -10.64 14.36 -22.72
C SER A 69 -10.74 15.82 -23.19
N PRO A 70 -11.95 16.41 -23.21
CA PRO A 70 -12.12 17.86 -23.13
C PRO A 70 -12.01 18.30 -21.66
N LEU A 71 -11.01 19.12 -21.36
CA LEU A 71 -10.95 20.03 -20.20
C LEU A 71 -11.29 19.41 -18.82
N GLY A 72 -10.25 19.01 -18.08
CA GLY A 72 -10.32 18.66 -16.67
C GLY A 72 -8.99 18.95 -15.99
N ASP A 73 -8.83 20.21 -15.57
CA ASP A 73 -7.85 20.72 -14.62
C ASP A 73 -7.86 19.90 -13.32
N GLY A 74 -7.04 18.86 -13.30
CA GLY A 74 -6.88 17.97 -12.17
C GLY A 74 -5.65 17.10 -12.35
N GLN A 75 -4.49 17.73 -12.57
CA GLN A 75 -3.18 17.07 -12.55
C GLN A 75 -2.92 16.57 -11.12
N THR A 76 -3.52 15.43 -10.78
CA THR A 76 -3.03 14.59 -9.70
C THR A 76 -2.03 13.66 -10.36
N ASP A 77 -0.74 13.90 -10.10
CA ASP A 77 0.35 12.97 -10.42
C ASP A 77 0.17 11.70 -9.59
N SER A 78 -0.87 10.92 -9.90
CA SER A 78 -1.14 9.64 -9.26
C SER A 78 -0.14 8.61 -9.80
N THR A 79 0.42 7.78 -8.91
CA THR A 79 1.28 6.65 -9.27
C THR A 79 0.66 5.80 -10.38
N ALA A 80 -0.67 5.64 -10.37
CA ALA A 80 -1.40 4.94 -11.43
C ALA A 80 -1.28 5.63 -12.80
N ALA A 81 -1.42 6.95 -12.87
CA ALA A 81 -1.26 7.71 -14.12
C ALA A 81 0.18 7.65 -14.65
N SER A 82 1.16 7.71 -13.76
CA SER A 82 2.58 7.53 -14.09
C SER A 82 2.85 6.13 -14.67
N ASN A 83 2.32 5.08 -14.03
CA ASN A 83 2.46 3.70 -14.49
C ASN A 83 1.77 3.44 -15.84
N VAL A 84 0.59 4.03 -16.08
CA VAL A 84 -0.07 3.99 -17.39
C VAL A 84 0.76 4.68 -18.46
N LYS A 85 1.29 5.89 -18.19
CA LYS A 85 2.15 6.60 -19.15
C LYS A 85 3.42 5.80 -19.46
N ARG A 86 4.09 5.25 -18.44
CA ARG A 86 5.28 4.38 -18.59
C ARG A 86 4.98 3.17 -19.46
N TYR A 87 3.85 2.50 -19.23
CA TYR A 87 3.43 1.36 -20.03
C TYR A 87 3.21 1.72 -21.50
N LEU A 88 2.51 2.82 -21.78
CA LEU A 88 2.26 3.27 -23.15
C LEU A 88 3.57 3.62 -23.87
N LEU A 89 4.48 4.34 -23.20
CA LEU A 89 5.81 4.64 -23.73
C LEU A 89 6.57 3.36 -24.08
N ASN A 90 6.60 2.39 -23.17
CA ASN A 90 7.31 1.14 -23.40
C ASN A 90 6.66 0.31 -24.51
N GLN A 91 5.33 0.30 -24.60
CA GLN A 91 4.59 -0.41 -25.63
C GLN A 91 4.89 0.14 -27.03
N GLU A 92 4.79 1.47 -27.21
CA GLU A 92 5.09 2.10 -28.49
C GLU A 92 6.57 2.01 -28.84
N TYR A 93 7.48 2.08 -27.85
CA TYR A 93 8.91 1.88 -28.08
C TYR A 93 9.23 0.48 -28.63
N ILE A 94 8.60 -0.58 -28.10
CA ILE A 94 8.78 -1.95 -28.62
C ILE A 94 8.28 -2.05 -30.06
N LYS A 95 7.15 -1.42 -30.36
CA LYS A 95 6.51 -1.48 -31.67
C LYS A 95 7.34 -0.76 -32.73
N ARG A 96 7.77 0.48 -32.44
CA ARG A 96 8.54 1.34 -33.37
C ARG A 96 10.03 0.95 -33.42
N GLY A 97 10.61 0.58 -32.28
CA GLY A 97 12.03 0.23 -32.18
C GLY A 97 12.39 -1.16 -32.71
N LYS A 98 11.43 -1.97 -33.16
CA LYS A 98 11.67 -3.33 -33.65
C LYS A 98 12.55 -3.35 -34.90
N THR A 99 13.66 -4.08 -34.83
CA THR A 99 14.57 -4.25 -35.97
C THR A 99 14.21 -5.47 -36.82
N LYS A 100 14.79 -5.56 -38.02
CA LYS A 100 14.67 -6.74 -38.91
C LYS A 100 15.11 -8.05 -38.26
N LYS A 101 15.99 -7.99 -37.25
CA LYS A 101 16.47 -9.15 -36.49
C LYS A 101 15.54 -9.55 -35.33
N GLY A 102 14.45 -8.80 -35.10
CA GLY A 102 13.49 -9.07 -34.03
C GLY A 102 13.93 -8.58 -32.64
N THR A 103 15.07 -7.91 -32.53
CA THR A 103 15.52 -7.16 -31.35
C THR A 103 14.97 -5.74 -31.36
N ILE A 104 15.08 -5.02 -30.24
CA ILE A 104 14.68 -3.63 -30.12
C ILE A 104 15.94 -2.75 -30.25
N TYR A 105 15.88 -1.78 -31.16
CA TYR A 105 16.97 -0.81 -31.33
C TYR A 105 17.13 0.02 -30.05
N GLY A 106 18.36 0.37 -29.70
CA GLY A 106 18.62 1.27 -28.57
C GLY A 106 18.23 0.75 -27.19
N LEU A 107 17.79 -0.52 -27.02
CA LEU A 107 17.41 -1.06 -25.70
C LEU A 107 18.52 -1.90 -25.04
N GLY A 108 19.54 -2.28 -25.81
CA GLY A 108 20.73 -2.98 -25.34
C GLY A 108 20.43 -4.27 -24.57
N SER A 109 21.00 -4.41 -23.37
CA SER A 109 20.88 -5.63 -22.56
C SER A 109 19.52 -5.80 -21.87
N VAL A 110 18.74 -4.72 -21.71
CA VAL A 110 17.45 -4.74 -20.99
C VAL A 110 16.43 -5.63 -21.69
N GLN A 111 16.49 -5.71 -23.02
CA GLN A 111 15.58 -6.53 -23.81
C GLN A 111 15.71 -8.05 -23.58
N TYR A 112 16.81 -8.50 -22.96
CA TYR A 112 17.04 -9.91 -22.65
C TYR A 112 16.62 -10.30 -21.21
N LYS A 113 16.13 -9.34 -20.42
CA LYS A 113 15.57 -9.62 -19.10
C LYS A 113 14.44 -10.62 -19.21
N ASN A 114 14.54 -11.73 -18.49
CA ASN A 114 13.50 -12.76 -18.42
C ASN A 114 13.07 -13.32 -19.80
N SER A 115 13.94 -13.24 -20.82
CA SER A 115 13.68 -13.84 -22.13
C SER A 115 14.15 -15.29 -22.16
N SER A 116 13.32 -16.19 -22.68
CA SER A 116 13.78 -17.54 -23.03
C SER A 116 14.43 -17.53 -24.42
N ALA A 117 15.44 -18.38 -24.62
CA ALA A 117 16.11 -18.51 -25.92
C ALA A 117 15.17 -18.98 -27.05
N SER A 118 14.01 -19.55 -26.70
CA SER A 118 13.01 -20.09 -27.63
C SER A 118 11.94 -19.09 -28.06
N VAL A 119 11.88 -17.88 -27.47
CA VAL A 119 10.81 -16.90 -27.75
C VAL A 119 11.41 -15.60 -28.29
N LEU A 120 10.73 -14.99 -29.27
CA LEU A 120 11.17 -13.71 -29.83
C LEU A 120 11.16 -12.61 -28.76
N ILE A 121 12.22 -11.79 -28.75
CA ILE A 121 12.43 -10.75 -27.74
C ILE A 121 11.24 -9.80 -27.61
N HIS A 122 10.75 -9.23 -28.72
CA HIS A 122 9.61 -8.31 -28.69
C HIS A 122 8.32 -8.97 -28.14
N VAL A 123 8.13 -10.27 -28.32
CA VAL A 123 6.98 -11.01 -27.79
C VAL A 123 7.10 -11.17 -26.28
N SER A 124 8.28 -11.60 -25.81
CA SER A 124 8.58 -11.72 -24.38
C SER A 124 8.43 -10.37 -23.68
N LEU A 125 8.94 -9.30 -24.29
CA LEU A 125 8.91 -7.96 -23.72
C LEU A 125 7.48 -7.41 -23.63
N LYS A 126 6.66 -7.62 -24.66
CA LYS A 126 5.24 -7.26 -24.63
C LYS A 126 4.48 -8.02 -23.53
N ARG A 127 4.74 -9.33 -23.38
CA ARG A 127 4.14 -10.13 -22.30
C ARG A 127 4.54 -9.60 -20.92
N ASN A 128 5.82 -9.25 -20.74
CA ASN A 128 6.30 -8.74 -19.46
C ASN A 128 5.64 -7.40 -19.11
N LEU A 129 5.49 -6.48 -20.06
CA LEU A 129 4.77 -5.23 -19.84
C LEU A 129 3.30 -5.44 -19.44
N ASP A 130 2.61 -6.40 -20.08
CA ASP A 130 1.22 -6.72 -19.74
C ASP A 130 1.08 -7.33 -18.33
N VAL A 131 2.04 -8.15 -17.91
CA VAL A 131 2.08 -8.67 -16.54
C VAL A 131 2.37 -7.55 -15.54
N ASP A 132 3.30 -6.66 -15.86
CA ASP A 132 3.68 -5.50 -15.03
C ASP A 132 2.47 -4.59 -14.78
N MET A 133 1.76 -4.18 -15.85
CA MET A 133 0.55 -3.38 -15.77
C MET A 133 -0.53 -4.02 -14.88
N ARG A 134 -0.75 -5.33 -15.04
CA ARG A 134 -1.72 -6.06 -14.21
C ARG A 134 -1.30 -6.13 -12.75
N MET A 135 0.00 -6.29 -12.48
CA MET A 135 0.53 -6.30 -11.11
C MET A 135 0.33 -4.94 -10.44
N SER A 136 0.66 -3.83 -11.13
CA SER A 136 0.42 -2.48 -10.61
C SER A 136 -1.07 -2.24 -10.30
N GLY A 137 -1.98 -2.78 -11.12
CA GLY A 137 -3.41 -2.77 -10.83
C GLY A 137 -3.78 -3.53 -9.55
N PHE A 138 -3.20 -4.73 -9.35
CA PHE A 138 -3.41 -5.48 -8.11
C PHE A 138 -2.85 -4.77 -6.88
N GLU A 139 -1.66 -4.17 -6.96
CA GLU A 139 -1.07 -3.41 -5.86
C GLU A 139 -1.94 -2.22 -5.44
N THR A 140 -2.59 -1.57 -6.42
CA THR A 140 -3.57 -0.51 -6.17
C THR A 140 -4.79 -1.06 -5.43
N THR A 141 -5.43 -2.11 -5.95
CA THR A 141 -6.60 -2.73 -5.29
C THR A 141 -6.27 -3.27 -3.89
N ILE A 142 -5.09 -3.86 -3.71
CA ILE A 142 -4.63 -4.34 -2.40
C ILE A 142 -4.50 -3.17 -1.42
N SER A 143 -3.98 -2.04 -1.88
CA SER A 143 -3.86 -0.82 -1.06
C SER A 143 -5.23 -0.28 -0.66
N GLU A 144 -6.17 -0.20 -1.59
CA GLU A 144 -7.56 0.23 -1.33
C GLU A 144 -8.26 -0.70 -0.31
N VAL A 145 -8.14 -2.03 -0.49
CA VAL A 145 -8.72 -3.02 0.43
C VAL A 145 -8.10 -2.91 1.82
N LYS A 146 -6.78 -2.68 1.89
CA LYS A 146 -6.08 -2.48 3.17
C LYS A 146 -6.59 -1.24 3.90
N GLU A 147 -6.83 -0.15 3.17
CA GLU A 147 -7.41 1.08 3.74
C GLU A 147 -8.85 0.87 4.20
N ASP A 148 -9.69 0.16 3.42
CA ASP A 148 -11.07 -0.17 3.82
C ASP A 148 -11.11 -1.01 5.11
N ILE A 149 -10.28 -2.05 5.20
CA ILE A 149 -10.19 -2.89 6.41
C ILE A 149 -9.76 -2.06 7.62
N ALA A 150 -8.77 -1.16 7.47
CA ALA A 150 -8.35 -0.26 8.53
C ALA A 150 -9.47 0.69 8.96
N GLY A 151 -10.21 1.25 8.00
CA GLY A 151 -11.37 2.11 8.24
C GLY A 151 -12.50 1.39 8.99
N ARG A 152 -12.86 0.17 8.56
CA ARG A 152 -13.89 -0.67 9.21
C ARG A 152 -13.49 -1.08 10.62
N SER A 153 -12.22 -1.37 10.85
CA SER A 153 -11.66 -1.63 12.18
C SER A 153 -11.81 -0.40 13.09
N MET A 154 -11.46 0.79 12.59
CA MET A 154 -11.59 2.03 13.34
C MET A 154 -13.05 2.35 13.69
N LEU A 155 -13.97 2.17 12.73
CA LEU A 155 -15.41 2.35 12.95
C LEU A 155 -15.95 1.40 14.03
N SER A 156 -15.51 0.13 14.00
CA SER A 156 -15.91 -0.88 14.99
C SER A 156 -15.44 -0.51 16.40
N ARG A 157 -14.21 0.02 16.52
CA ARG A 157 -13.67 0.55 17.80
C ARG A 157 -14.44 1.78 18.28
N LEU A 158 -14.83 2.68 17.39
CA LEU A 158 -15.61 3.86 17.75
C LEU A 158 -17.01 3.46 18.24
N LYS A 159 -17.67 2.52 17.55
CA LYS A 159 -19.00 2.02 17.92
C LYS A 159 -18.99 1.33 19.28
N SER A 160 -18.03 0.44 19.53
CA SER A 160 -17.90 -0.23 20.83
C SER A 160 -17.64 0.76 21.97
N ARG A 161 -16.76 1.75 21.75
CA ARG A 161 -16.51 2.82 22.72
C ARG A 161 -17.75 3.66 23.01
N GLY A 162 -18.52 4.00 21.97
CA GLY A 162 -19.80 4.70 22.10
C GLY A 162 -20.81 3.90 22.91
N MET A 163 -21.02 2.62 22.60
CA MET A 163 -21.94 1.73 23.33
C MET A 163 -21.56 1.60 24.81
N SER A 164 -20.26 1.43 25.11
CA SER A 164 -19.76 1.34 26.49
C SER A 164 -20.00 2.64 27.26
N ALA A 165 -19.74 3.80 26.65
CA ALA A 165 -19.99 5.10 27.28
C ALA A 165 -21.48 5.34 27.55
N SER A 166 -22.36 4.97 26.61
CA SER A 166 -23.81 5.04 26.79
C SER A 166 -24.29 4.13 27.92
N GLN A 167 -23.79 2.89 27.95
CA GLN A 167 -24.12 1.93 29.02
C GLN A 167 -23.65 2.42 30.39
N ALA A 168 -22.43 2.96 30.48
CA ALA A 168 -21.90 3.54 31.72
C ALA A 168 -22.78 4.71 32.20
N THR A 169 -23.19 5.58 31.29
CA THR A 169 -24.08 6.71 31.58
C THR A 169 -25.44 6.23 32.10
N LEU A 170 -26.04 5.22 31.46
CA LEU A 170 -27.31 4.64 31.91
C LEU A 170 -27.19 4.02 33.30
N ASN A 171 -26.10 3.31 33.60
CA ASN A 171 -25.86 2.76 34.93
C ASN A 171 -25.77 3.85 36.00
N ILE A 172 -25.09 4.97 35.71
CA ILE A 172 -25.00 6.12 36.62
C ILE A 172 -26.39 6.73 36.87
N ILE A 173 -27.19 6.90 35.82
CA ILE A 173 -28.56 7.41 35.94
C ILE A 173 -29.40 6.49 36.82
N LEU A 174 -29.35 5.17 36.58
CA LEU A 174 -30.10 4.20 37.38
C LEU A 174 -29.71 4.25 38.87
N GLN A 175 -28.42 4.29 39.18
CA GLN A 175 -27.93 4.40 40.56
C GLN A 175 -28.39 5.70 41.23
N THR A 176 -28.39 6.81 40.49
CA THR A 176 -28.84 8.11 41.00
C THR A 176 -30.34 8.10 41.30
N VAL A 177 -31.16 7.53 40.42
CA VAL A 177 -32.62 7.40 40.62
C VAL A 177 -32.94 6.48 41.81
N GLN A 178 -32.25 5.35 41.95
CA GLN A 178 -32.41 4.45 43.11
C GLN A 178 -31.99 5.11 44.43
N SER A 179 -30.96 5.95 44.40
CA SER A 179 -30.52 6.74 45.57
C SER A 179 -31.54 7.82 45.95
N GLN A 180 -32.23 8.44 44.98
CA GLN A 180 -33.30 9.40 45.24
C GLN A 180 -34.61 8.73 45.71
N ALA A 181 -34.90 7.52 45.26
CA ALA A 181 -36.04 6.72 45.75
C ALA A 181 -35.82 6.19 47.19
N SER A 182 -34.58 6.21 47.67
CA SER A 182 -34.19 5.83 49.03
C SER A 182 -34.10 7.05 49.95
N THR A 183 -35.06 7.98 49.90
CA THR A 183 -35.30 8.86 51.04
C THR A 183 -36.13 8.09 52.06
N PRO A 184 -35.62 7.75 53.26
CA PRO A 184 -36.49 7.27 54.32
C PRO A 184 -37.48 8.39 54.65
N ALA A 185 -38.77 8.15 54.41
CA ALA A 185 -39.81 8.94 55.03
C ALA A 185 -39.57 8.88 56.54
N SER A 186 -39.17 10.02 57.11
CA SER A 186 -38.90 10.21 58.52
C SER A 186 -40.22 10.09 59.29
N THR A 187 -40.63 8.87 59.62
CA THR A 187 -41.72 8.62 60.56
C THR A 187 -41.21 8.95 61.97
N ALA A 188 -41.97 9.78 62.66
CA ALA A 188 -41.68 10.26 64.00
C ALA A 188 -41.33 9.14 64.99
N GLN A 189 -40.30 9.41 65.79
CA GLN A 189 -39.95 8.75 67.05
C GLN A 189 -41.14 8.76 68.04
N PRO A 190 -41.23 7.84 69.03
CA PRO A 190 -40.39 8.02 70.22
C PRO A 190 -39.99 6.79 71.07
N PHE A 191 -38.95 7.05 71.89
CA PHE A 191 -38.47 6.40 73.12
C PHE A 191 -37.75 5.03 73.10
N GLN A 192 -36.46 5.06 73.48
CA GLN A 192 -35.69 3.97 74.10
C GLN A 192 -36.12 3.74 75.57
N PRO A 193 -35.70 2.63 76.22
CA PRO A 193 -34.39 2.59 76.90
C PRO A 193 -33.58 1.29 76.66
N GLN A 194 -32.25 1.44 76.63
CA GLN A 194 -31.22 0.38 76.70
C GLN A 194 -31.14 -0.26 78.11
N PRO A 195 -30.55 -1.48 78.25
CA PRO A 195 -29.12 -1.54 78.62
C PRO A 195 -28.28 -2.65 77.94
N GLN A 196 -27.10 -2.23 77.46
CA GLN A 196 -25.76 -2.76 77.80
C GLN A 196 -25.42 -4.26 77.66
N SER A 197 -24.52 -4.62 76.72
CA SER A 197 -23.19 -5.26 76.96
C SER A 197 -22.50 -5.71 75.64
N GLN A 198 -21.20 -5.42 75.52
CA GLN A 198 -20.21 -5.74 74.45
C GLN A 198 -19.43 -7.05 74.78
N PRO A 199 -18.40 -7.52 74.01
CA PRO A 199 -18.13 -7.50 72.54
C PRO A 199 -17.56 -8.88 72.02
N GLN A 200 -16.97 -8.88 70.79
CA GLN A 200 -16.08 -9.89 70.12
C GLN A 200 -16.76 -10.86 69.13
N GLY A 201 -16.32 -11.02 67.87
CA GLY A 201 -15.10 -10.55 67.20
C GLY A 201 -15.16 -10.69 65.66
N GLN A 202 -14.26 -9.94 65.00
CA GLN A 202 -13.84 -10.02 63.59
C GLN A 202 -12.99 -11.28 63.32
N PRO A 203 -12.43 -11.52 62.10
CA PRO A 203 -13.01 -11.46 60.74
C PRO A 203 -12.58 -12.71 59.92
N GLN A 204 -13.18 -13.02 58.76
CA GLN A 204 -12.50 -13.85 57.76
C GLN A 204 -13.00 -13.56 56.32
N ALA A 205 -12.13 -12.88 55.56
CA ALA A 205 -11.88 -13.13 54.14
C ALA A 205 -10.44 -13.71 54.07
N PRO A 206 -9.87 -14.21 52.94
CA PRO A 206 -10.35 -14.16 51.55
C PRO A 206 -10.08 -15.46 50.73
N SER A 207 -10.54 -15.53 49.48
CA SER A 207 -9.82 -16.31 48.45
C SER A 207 -10.15 -15.84 47.02
N THR A 208 -9.26 -15.01 46.49
CA THR A 208 -9.05 -14.73 45.07
C THR A 208 -8.32 -15.91 44.42
N PRO A 209 -8.64 -16.33 43.18
CA PRO A 209 -7.70 -17.05 42.32
C PRO A 209 -6.92 -16.08 41.40
N PRO A 210 -5.70 -16.46 40.95
CA PRO A 210 -4.74 -15.60 40.28
C PRO A 210 -5.00 -15.42 38.77
N PRO A 211 -4.39 -14.41 38.12
CA PRO A 211 -4.56 -14.17 36.69
C PRO A 211 -3.71 -15.14 35.86
N GLN A 212 -4.34 -15.78 34.86
CA GLN A 212 -3.61 -16.59 33.90
C GLN A 212 -2.87 -15.71 32.89
N HIS A 213 -1.63 -16.12 32.68
CA HIS A 213 -0.57 -15.51 31.88
C HIS A 213 -0.98 -15.37 30.40
N LEU A 214 -0.56 -14.28 29.77
CA LEU A 214 -0.54 -14.12 28.31
C LEU A 214 0.29 -15.26 27.70
N SER A 215 -0.38 -16.16 26.99
CA SER A 215 0.23 -17.02 25.97
C SER A 215 -0.22 -16.51 24.62
N THR A 216 0.71 -15.94 23.85
CA THR A 216 0.52 -15.53 22.47
C THR A 216 0.25 -16.76 21.60
N ASN A 217 -1.03 -17.09 21.42
CA ASN A 217 -1.46 -18.21 20.59
C ASN A 217 -1.69 -17.76 19.15
N THR A 218 -0.61 -17.38 18.47
CA THR A 218 -0.63 -16.95 17.06
C THR A 218 -0.94 -18.08 16.08
N HIS A 219 -0.85 -19.34 16.53
CA HIS A 219 -1.09 -20.51 15.67
C HIS A 219 -2.58 -20.77 15.44
N SER A 220 -3.43 -20.53 16.46
CA SER A 220 -4.87 -20.78 16.35
C SER A 220 -5.64 -19.74 15.52
N ASP A 221 -5.10 -18.55 15.31
CA ASP A 221 -5.74 -17.52 14.49
C ASP A 221 -5.59 -17.81 12.98
N LEU A 222 -4.46 -18.39 12.57
CA LEU A 222 -4.23 -18.80 11.19
C LEU A 222 -5.12 -20.00 10.81
N ASP A 223 -5.23 -20.99 11.69
CA ASP A 223 -6.10 -22.17 11.48
C ASP A 223 -7.59 -21.77 11.39
N ARG A 224 -8.02 -20.77 12.17
CA ARG A 224 -9.39 -20.25 12.11
C ARG A 224 -9.67 -19.54 10.79
N TRP A 225 -8.69 -18.80 10.28
CA TRP A 225 -8.81 -18.07 9.01
C TRP A 225 -8.85 -19.01 7.80
N CYS A 226 -8.07 -20.10 7.81
CA CYS A 226 -8.12 -21.11 6.76
C CYS A 226 -9.49 -21.82 6.69
N GLN A 227 -10.10 -22.11 7.84
CA GLN A 227 -11.44 -22.73 7.88
C GLN A 227 -12.56 -21.82 7.39
N GLU A 228 -12.48 -20.51 7.64
CA GLU A 228 -13.46 -19.54 7.13
C GLU A 228 -13.38 -19.34 5.61
N LEU A 229 -12.20 -19.56 5.02
CA LEU A 229 -11.97 -19.42 3.57
C LEU A 229 -12.16 -20.72 2.77
N GLY A 230 -12.46 -21.84 3.44
CA GLY A 230 -12.69 -23.13 2.79
C GLY A 230 -11.45 -23.71 2.11
N MET A 231 -10.26 -23.44 2.65
CA MET A 231 -8.96 -23.99 2.22
C MET A 231 -8.53 -25.13 3.13
#